data_AF-A0A7L1ISC7-F1
#
_entry.id   AF-A0A7L1ISC7-F1
#
_cell.length_a   1.000
_cell.length_b   1.000
_cell.length_c   1.000
_cell.angle_alpha   90.00
_cell.angle_beta   90.00
_cell.angle_gamma   90.00
#
_symmetry.space_group_name_H-M   'P 1'
#
loop_
_entity.id
_entity.type
_entity.pdbx_description
1 polymer ?
#
loop_
_entity_poly.entity_id
_entity_poly.type
_entity_poly.pdbx_seq_one_letter_code
_entity_poly.pdbx_strand_id
1 'polypeptide(L)'
;MTSVLQPRECKMTKEPQKTYGFYLRIEKDTPGHLIRDVKKNSPAEKAGLKDGDRVLRVNGVFVDKEEHTQVVEIVKNSGNSVVLLVLDDASYQKAEKEGVNLEELGQKVSTGQQQEQQSPSPTANGATTAVPQPRLCYLVKEEKGYGFSLQTTEGHKGLFIVDLSSEGAAAKAGVQNNDRLIEINGKNVESDTHEEVVEKVKKSENHVMFLLSNEETDHYYRSQKMVLSKENASLRLLPLKPRLVETQKGKNGYGFYLRMEQNTGDHVIKDVDSGSPAAKAGLRDNDILVAVNGEQVEGLDHESVVGKIKQSEAKTTLLVVDKETDAMYKLAQISPFSYYYKAQDPAPAKTEERVELHTERKVNHKPRICKMVKGPSGFGFRLNMIKNKPGLFINEVKNHGPADTAGIENNDFLVEVNGVNVINESYDKVVARIQDSGDRLTLLVCSKDAYKYFQGQNIPITASMAE
;
A
#
# COMPACT_ATOMS: atom_id res chain seq x y z
N MET A 1 10.93 39.21 17.33
CA MET A 1 10.24 38.30 16.40
C MET A 1 11.25 37.29 15.91
N THR A 2 11.31 36.11 16.53
CA THR A 2 12.15 34.99 16.07
C THR A 2 11.60 34.51 14.73
N SER A 3 12.42 34.56 13.66
CA SER A 3 12.01 34.00 12.37
C SER A 3 11.68 32.52 12.53
N VAL A 4 10.48 32.12 12.12
CA VAL A 4 10.04 30.72 12.16
C VAL A 4 10.88 29.94 11.17
N LEU A 5 11.50 28.84 11.61
CA LEU A 5 12.18 27.90 10.72
C LEU A 5 11.12 27.19 9.88
N GLN A 6 11.07 27.47 8.58
CA GLN A 6 10.06 26.91 7.68
C GLN A 6 10.72 26.07 6.58
N PRO A 7 10.74 24.74 6.73
CA PRO A 7 11.12 23.83 5.64
C PRO A 7 10.17 23.97 4.44
N ARG A 8 10.69 23.71 3.24
CA ARG A 8 9.93 23.71 1.99
C ARG A 8 9.90 22.31 1.40
N GLU A 9 8.71 21.86 0.99
CA GLU A 9 8.57 20.60 0.25
C GLU A 9 8.67 20.85 -1.25
N CYS A 10 9.63 20.20 -1.89
CA CYS A 10 9.89 20.28 -3.33
C CYS A 10 9.57 18.92 -3.96
N LYS A 11 8.37 18.81 -4.55
CA LYS A 11 7.95 17.64 -5.34
C LYS A 11 8.33 17.84 -6.80
N MET A 12 9.21 16.98 -7.31
CA MET A 12 9.69 17.06 -8.68
C MET A 12 9.49 15.75 -9.43
N THR A 13 9.08 15.87 -10.69
CA THR A 13 8.92 14.73 -11.60
C THR A 13 9.72 14.99 -12.87
N LYS A 14 10.46 13.97 -13.33
CA LYS A 14 11.28 14.02 -14.54
C LYS A 14 10.83 12.96 -15.54
N GLU A 15 11.10 13.21 -16.81
CA GLU A 15 10.92 12.19 -17.85
C GLU A 15 11.91 11.02 -17.65
N PRO A 16 11.55 9.81 -18.12
CA PRO A 16 12.48 8.68 -18.14
C PRO A 16 13.82 9.07 -18.79
N GLN A 17 14.94 8.63 -18.19
CA GLN A 17 16.31 8.94 -18.65
C GLN A 17 16.74 10.42 -18.62
N LYS A 18 15.89 11.35 -18.17
CA LYS A 18 16.30 12.73 -17.85
C LYS A 18 16.77 12.82 -16.40
N THR A 19 17.37 13.96 -16.04
CA THR A 19 17.77 14.31 -14.67
C THR A 19 16.77 15.29 -14.05
N TYR A 20 16.75 15.38 -12.71
CA TYR A 20 15.94 16.38 -12.01
C TYR A 20 16.47 17.81 -12.18
N GLY A 21 17.73 17.97 -12.58
CA GLY A 21 18.35 19.26 -12.88
C GLY A 21 18.92 19.99 -11.68
N PHE A 22 19.50 19.27 -10.72
CA PHE A 22 20.31 19.82 -9.63
C PHE A 22 21.47 18.86 -9.32
N TYR A 23 22.43 19.30 -8.51
CA TYR A 23 23.47 18.48 -7.91
C TYR A 23 23.30 18.44 -6.40
N LEU A 24 23.48 17.25 -5.82
CA LEU A 24 23.63 17.08 -4.38
C LEU A 24 25.13 17.05 -4.07
N ARG A 25 25.59 17.82 -3.08
CA ARG A 25 27.02 17.90 -2.71
C ARG A 25 27.22 17.95 -1.20
N ILE A 26 28.42 17.57 -0.78
CA ILE A 26 29.01 17.95 0.51
C ILE A 26 30.11 18.96 0.22
N GLU A 27 30.16 20.02 1.00
CA GLU A 27 31.20 21.04 0.93
C GLU A 27 32.03 21.03 2.20
N LYS A 28 33.33 21.30 2.07
CA LYS A 28 34.23 21.34 3.22
C LYS A 28 33.77 22.44 4.18
N ASP A 29 33.75 22.13 5.47
CA ASP A 29 33.36 23.05 6.54
C ASP A 29 31.91 23.58 6.44
N THR A 30 31.05 22.91 5.65
CA THR A 30 29.63 23.24 5.53
C THR A 30 28.76 22.01 5.83
N PRO A 31 28.00 22.00 6.94
CA PRO A 31 27.16 20.88 7.32
C PRO A 31 25.91 20.70 6.43
N GLY A 32 25.41 19.47 6.40
CA GLY A 32 24.22 19.04 5.66
C GLY A 32 24.48 18.69 4.20
N HIS A 33 23.45 18.16 3.52
CA HIS A 33 23.50 17.82 2.09
C HIS A 33 23.00 18.98 1.23
N LEU A 34 23.87 19.57 0.41
CA LEU A 34 23.59 20.81 -0.30
C LEU A 34 23.04 20.58 -1.71
N ILE A 35 22.03 21.37 -2.06
CA ILE A 35 21.59 21.58 -3.43
C ILE A 35 22.47 22.63 -4.10
N ARG A 36 22.99 22.31 -5.29
CA ARG A 36 23.77 23.22 -6.14
C ARG A 36 23.40 23.07 -7.61
N ASP A 37 23.65 24.12 -8.39
CA ASP A 37 23.50 24.14 -9.86
C ASP A 37 22.10 23.65 -10.28
N VAL A 38 21.08 24.25 -9.66
CA VAL A 38 19.67 24.10 -10.08
C VAL A 38 19.53 24.72 -11.47
N LYS A 39 19.32 23.84 -12.45
CA LYS A 39 19.27 24.22 -13.86
C LYS A 39 17.97 24.95 -14.18
N LYS A 40 18.08 26.02 -14.98
CA LYS A 40 16.93 26.76 -15.50
C LYS A 40 15.97 25.85 -16.29
N ASN A 41 14.66 26.03 -16.07
CA ASN A 41 13.55 25.26 -16.61
C ASN A 41 13.54 23.76 -16.24
N SER A 42 14.35 23.34 -15.27
CA SER A 42 14.40 21.95 -14.82
C SER A 42 13.23 21.56 -13.91
N PRO A 43 12.97 20.25 -13.72
CA PRO A 43 12.05 19.79 -12.68
C PRO A 43 12.35 20.34 -11.29
N ALA A 44 13.63 20.46 -10.93
CA ALA A 44 14.05 21.00 -9.63
C ALA A 44 13.68 22.48 -9.45
N GLU A 45 13.98 23.33 -10.43
CA GLU A 45 13.62 24.76 -10.38
C GLU A 45 12.10 24.94 -10.32
N LYS A 46 11.37 24.19 -11.15
CA LYS A 46 9.89 24.22 -11.18
C LYS A 46 9.26 23.74 -9.86
N ALA A 47 9.93 22.85 -9.14
CA ALA A 47 9.53 22.37 -7.82
C ALA A 47 9.91 23.33 -6.69
N GLY A 48 10.52 24.49 -7.00
CA GLY A 48 10.90 25.51 -6.03
C GLY A 48 12.22 25.25 -5.30
N LEU A 49 13.02 24.29 -5.76
CA LEU A 49 14.33 23.97 -5.20
C LEU A 49 15.32 25.10 -5.52
N LYS A 50 16.15 25.52 -4.55
CA LYS A 50 17.11 26.62 -4.73
C LYS A 50 18.54 26.19 -4.42
N ASP A 51 19.48 26.84 -5.08
CA ASP A 51 20.90 26.70 -4.76
C ASP A 51 21.16 27.12 -3.31
N GLY A 52 21.86 26.26 -2.56
CA GLY A 52 22.14 26.44 -1.14
C GLY A 52 21.11 25.83 -0.20
N ASP A 53 20.03 25.23 -0.70
CA ASP A 53 19.11 24.47 0.14
C ASP A 53 19.78 23.21 0.73
N ARG A 54 19.45 22.88 1.99
CA ARG A 54 19.86 21.64 2.68
C ARG A 54 18.73 20.63 2.63
N VAL A 55 19.04 19.40 2.25
CA VAL A 55 18.06 18.32 2.23
C VAL A 55 17.90 17.73 3.62
N LEU A 56 16.73 17.93 4.22
CA LEU A 56 16.36 17.34 5.51
C LEU A 56 15.72 15.97 5.32
N ARG A 57 14.84 15.82 4.32
CA ARG A 57 14.15 14.55 4.02
C ARG A 57 14.11 14.23 2.54
N VAL A 58 14.13 12.93 2.22
CA VAL A 58 13.85 12.40 0.88
C VAL A 58 12.69 11.41 0.98
N ASN A 59 11.57 11.70 0.32
CA ASN A 59 10.32 10.92 0.39
C ASN A 59 9.87 10.62 1.84
N GLY A 60 10.03 11.58 2.74
CA GLY A 60 9.65 11.45 4.14
C GLY A 60 10.71 10.82 5.05
N VAL A 61 11.77 10.21 4.52
CA VAL A 61 12.90 9.69 5.31
C VAL A 61 13.82 10.84 5.70
N PHE A 62 14.16 10.97 6.99
CA PHE A 62 15.14 11.96 7.46
C PHE A 62 16.54 11.54 7.03
N VAL A 63 17.27 12.46 6.38
CA VAL A 63 18.55 12.15 5.73
C VAL A 63 19.68 13.09 6.14
N ASP A 64 19.43 14.11 6.96
CA ASP A 64 20.43 15.12 7.30
C ASP A 64 21.68 14.55 8.02
N LYS A 65 21.48 13.44 8.76
CA LYS A 65 22.53 12.71 9.49
C LYS A 65 23.05 11.48 8.74
N GLU A 66 22.57 11.22 7.53
CA GLU A 66 22.97 10.05 6.73
C GLU A 66 24.26 10.32 5.95
N GLU A 67 24.93 9.25 5.51
CA GLU A 67 26.11 9.41 4.67
C GLU A 67 25.72 9.95 3.29
N HIS A 68 26.52 10.86 2.73
CA HIS A 68 26.20 11.51 1.45
C HIS A 68 25.89 10.51 0.32
N THR A 69 26.64 9.41 0.27
CA THR A 69 26.43 8.34 -0.71
C THR A 69 25.04 7.71 -0.58
N GLN A 70 24.56 7.50 0.65
CA GLN A 70 23.23 6.94 0.92
C GLN A 70 22.14 7.92 0.47
N VAL A 71 22.30 9.22 0.77
CA VAL A 71 21.32 10.23 0.33
C VAL A 71 21.24 10.34 -1.19
N VAL A 72 22.40 10.31 -1.87
CA VAL A 72 22.47 10.25 -3.34
C VAL A 72 21.74 9.01 -3.87
N GLU A 73 21.93 7.86 -3.22
CA GLU A 73 21.28 6.61 -3.60
C GLU A 73 19.76 6.66 -3.40
N ILE A 74 19.26 7.21 -2.27
CA ILE A 74 17.82 7.38 -2.01
C ILE A 74 17.18 8.28 -3.08
N VAL A 75 17.83 9.40 -3.45
CA VAL A 75 17.34 10.29 -4.52
C VAL A 75 17.37 9.61 -5.89
N LYS A 76 18.41 8.83 -6.21
CA LYS A 76 18.48 8.06 -7.46
C LYS A 76 17.43 6.95 -7.53
N ASN A 77 17.17 6.29 -6.40
CA ASN A 77 16.22 5.19 -6.29
C ASN A 77 14.76 5.67 -6.25
N SER A 78 14.53 6.98 -6.02
CA SER A 78 13.20 7.60 -6.16
C SER A 78 12.66 7.57 -7.60
N GLY A 79 13.47 7.17 -8.59
CA GLY A 79 13.02 6.94 -9.95
C GLY A 79 12.75 8.25 -10.69
N ASN A 80 11.52 8.44 -11.18
CA ASN A 80 11.12 9.63 -11.93
C ASN A 80 10.38 10.68 -11.10
N SER A 81 10.04 10.38 -9.84
CA SER A 81 9.43 11.35 -8.93
C SER A 81 10.12 11.32 -7.57
N VAL A 82 10.51 12.48 -7.04
CA VAL A 82 11.09 12.60 -5.70
C VAL A 82 10.46 13.78 -4.97
N VAL A 83 10.26 13.62 -3.67
CA VAL A 83 9.85 14.68 -2.75
C VAL A 83 11.02 14.99 -1.84
N LEU A 84 11.53 16.21 -1.88
CA LEU A 84 12.58 16.69 -0.98
C LEU A 84 11.97 17.66 0.03
N LEU A 85 12.20 17.42 1.32
CA LEU A 85 12.00 18.46 2.31
C LEU A 85 13.33 19.19 2.51
N VAL A 86 13.35 20.49 2.24
CA VAL A 86 14.58 21.28 2.28
C VAL A 86 14.47 22.49 3.20
N LEU A 87 15.62 22.95 3.70
CA LEU A 87 15.74 24.16 4.50
C LEU A 87 16.77 25.09 3.87
N ASP A 88 16.50 26.39 3.81
CA ASP A 88 17.47 27.35 3.27
C ASP A 88 18.69 27.50 4.20
N ASP A 89 19.79 28.02 3.64
CA ASP A 89 21.07 28.23 4.33
C ASP A 89 20.93 28.97 5.67
N ALA A 90 20.25 30.12 5.67
CA ALA A 90 20.14 30.97 6.85
C ALA A 90 19.32 30.28 7.95
N SER A 91 18.22 29.62 7.57
CA SER A 91 17.39 28.85 8.48
C SER A 91 18.11 27.63 9.04
N TYR A 92 18.86 26.90 8.21
CA TYR A 92 19.64 25.74 8.65
C TYR A 92 20.74 26.13 9.65
N GLN A 93 21.53 27.16 9.34
CA GLN A 93 22.57 27.67 10.23
C GLN A 93 22.02 28.19 11.55
N LYS A 94 20.84 28.81 11.51
CA LYS A 94 20.14 29.24 12.73
C LYS A 94 19.70 28.04 13.58
N ALA A 95 19.11 27.02 12.95
CA ALA A 95 18.66 25.81 13.62
C ALA A 95 19.83 25.07 14.32
N GLU A 96 20.99 25.00 13.67
CA GLU A 96 22.20 24.42 14.27
C GLU A 96 22.70 25.22 15.47
N LYS A 97 22.76 26.55 15.35
CA LYS A 97 23.19 27.43 16.47
C LYS A 97 22.25 27.37 17.66
N GLU A 98 20.96 27.21 17.41
CA GLU A 98 19.91 27.13 18.44
C GLU A 98 19.73 25.69 18.97
N GLY A 99 20.47 24.71 18.45
CA GLY A 99 20.40 23.31 18.89
C GLY A 99 19.05 22.64 18.59
N VAL A 100 18.36 23.10 17.54
CA VAL A 100 17.03 22.59 17.14
C VAL A 100 17.17 21.17 16.60
N ASN A 101 16.28 20.26 17.02
CA ASN A 101 16.21 18.93 16.44
C ASN A 101 15.63 19.00 15.02
N LEU A 102 16.51 19.00 14.01
CA LEU A 102 16.14 19.06 12.59
C LEU A 102 15.25 17.90 12.15
N GLU A 103 15.26 16.77 12.85
CA GLU A 103 14.39 15.63 12.56
C GLU A 103 12.91 15.94 12.85
N GLU A 104 12.64 16.77 13.85
CA GLU A 104 11.28 17.22 14.18
C GLU A 104 10.81 18.36 13.26
N LEU A 105 11.74 18.98 12.54
CA LEU A 105 11.45 20.07 11.61
C LEU A 105 10.79 19.52 10.34
N GLY A 106 9.52 19.88 10.14
CA GLY A 106 8.69 19.40 9.03
C GLY A 106 7.74 18.25 9.37
N GLN A 107 7.56 17.93 10.66
CA GLN A 107 6.48 17.02 11.09
C GLN A 107 5.09 17.67 11.18
N LYS A 108 4.93 19.00 10.96
CA LYS A 108 3.60 19.64 10.90
C LYS A 108 3.50 20.83 9.93
N VAL A 109 2.29 20.93 9.36
CA VAL A 109 1.60 22.11 8.81
C VAL A 109 1.73 22.39 7.30
N SER A 110 0.97 21.63 6.50
CA SER A 110 0.21 22.23 5.41
C SER A 110 -1.03 22.95 5.98
N THR A 111 -0.90 24.21 6.41
CA THR A 111 -2.03 25.15 6.47
C THR A 111 -1.78 26.22 5.42
N GLY A 112 -2.70 26.32 4.47
CA GLY A 112 -2.45 26.85 3.15
C GLY A 112 -2.59 28.36 2.95
N GLN A 113 -2.43 28.71 1.67
CA GLN A 113 -3.15 29.75 0.94
C GLN A 113 -2.99 29.49 -0.57
N GLN A 114 -4.06 28.97 -1.17
CA GLN A 114 -4.61 29.18 -2.52
C GLN A 114 -3.66 29.39 -3.72
N GLN A 115 -3.79 28.54 -4.74
CA GLN A 115 -4.44 28.94 -6.00
C GLN A 115 -4.82 27.73 -6.85
N GLU A 116 -6.09 27.70 -7.26
CA GLU A 116 -6.63 26.84 -8.30
C GLU A 116 -5.88 27.06 -9.62
N GLN A 117 -5.42 25.98 -10.25
CA GLN A 117 -5.31 25.93 -11.71
C GLN A 117 -5.47 24.48 -12.17
N GLN A 118 -6.68 24.19 -12.67
CA GLN A 118 -6.94 23.04 -13.52
C GLN A 118 -6.01 23.07 -14.72
N SER A 119 -5.40 21.92 -15.04
CA SER A 119 -4.85 21.58 -16.36
C SER A 119 -4.59 20.06 -16.44
N PRO A 120 -4.68 19.45 -17.63
CA PRO A 120 -5.61 18.35 -17.88
C PRO A 120 -5.00 16.96 -17.74
N SER A 121 -5.86 15.98 -17.46
CA SER A 121 -5.59 14.56 -17.70
C SER A 121 -5.29 14.32 -19.18
N PRO A 122 -4.17 13.67 -19.54
CA PRO A 122 -3.99 13.16 -20.89
C PRO A 122 -4.86 11.92 -21.08
N THR A 123 -6.02 12.10 -21.72
CA THR A 123 -6.76 10.99 -22.34
C THR A 123 -6.00 10.48 -23.56
N ALA A 124 -5.44 9.27 -23.45
CA ALA A 124 -5.42 8.30 -24.54
C ALA A 124 -5.08 6.88 -23.99
N ASN A 125 -6.14 6.07 -23.84
CA ASN A 125 -6.19 4.61 -23.92
C ASN A 125 -5.16 3.76 -23.14
N GLY A 126 -5.60 3.26 -21.99
CA GLY A 126 -5.01 2.10 -21.32
C GLY A 126 -5.66 1.90 -19.95
N ALA A 127 -6.23 0.73 -19.69
CA ALA A 127 -6.89 0.41 -18.42
C ALA A 127 -5.99 0.78 -17.24
N THR A 128 -6.51 1.57 -16.30
CA THR A 128 -5.86 1.92 -15.03
C THR A 128 -5.67 0.66 -14.19
N THR A 129 -4.56 -0.05 -14.38
CA THR A 129 -4.14 -1.09 -13.43
C THR A 129 -3.75 -0.38 -12.14
N ALA A 130 -4.54 -0.58 -11.08
CA ALA A 130 -4.21 -0.07 -9.75
C ALA A 130 -2.81 -0.54 -9.36
N VAL A 131 -1.98 0.37 -8.83
CA VAL A 131 -0.65 0.04 -8.32
C VAL A 131 -0.80 -1.01 -7.21
N PRO A 132 -0.16 -2.19 -7.30
CA PRO A 132 -0.23 -3.19 -6.24
C PRO A 132 0.42 -2.64 -4.98
N GLN A 133 -0.16 -2.90 -3.80
CA GLN A 133 0.30 -2.36 -2.52
C GLN A 133 0.71 -3.48 -1.57
N PRO A 134 1.71 -3.28 -0.69
CA PRO A 134 1.92 -4.17 0.44
C PRO A 134 0.72 -4.12 1.39
N ARG A 135 0.59 -5.11 2.25
CA ARG A 135 -0.58 -5.27 3.13
C ARG A 135 -0.15 -5.24 4.59
N LEU A 136 -0.88 -4.46 5.38
CA LEU A 136 -0.82 -4.59 6.83
C LEU A 136 -1.88 -5.59 7.28
N CYS A 137 -1.42 -6.66 7.93
CA CYS A 137 -2.25 -7.74 8.44
C CYS A 137 -2.12 -7.80 9.96
N TYR A 138 -3.24 -7.67 10.67
CA TYR A 138 -3.30 -7.78 12.12
C TYR A 138 -3.79 -9.17 12.51
N LEU A 139 -2.93 -9.95 13.14
CA LEU A 139 -3.21 -11.34 13.51
C LEU A 139 -3.46 -11.43 15.01
N VAL A 140 -4.56 -12.09 15.38
CA VAL A 140 -4.90 -12.42 16.76
C VAL A 140 -4.63 -13.91 16.97
N LYS A 141 -3.83 -14.26 17.98
CA LYS A 141 -3.42 -15.65 18.23
C LYS A 141 -4.62 -16.49 18.68
N GLU A 142 -4.82 -17.63 18.02
CA GLU A 142 -5.81 -18.63 18.40
C GLU A 142 -5.15 -19.75 19.23
N GLU A 143 -5.94 -20.70 19.75
CA GLU A 143 -5.44 -21.83 20.57
C GLU A 143 -4.32 -22.62 19.88
N LYS A 144 -4.42 -22.79 18.55
CA LYS A 144 -3.43 -23.49 17.71
C LYS A 144 -2.32 -22.58 17.18
N GLY A 145 -2.21 -21.36 17.70
CA GLY A 145 -1.27 -20.34 17.24
C GLY A 145 -1.83 -19.47 16.11
N TYR A 146 -0.95 -19.01 15.23
CA TYR A 146 -1.34 -18.11 14.13
C TYR A 146 -1.70 -18.84 12.83
N GLY A 147 -1.39 -20.14 12.70
CA GLY A 147 -1.77 -20.96 11.55
C GLY A 147 -0.92 -20.74 10.29
N PHE A 148 0.38 -20.49 10.45
CA PHE A 148 1.33 -20.38 9.33
C PHE A 148 2.73 -20.92 9.73
N SER A 149 3.56 -21.20 8.73
CA SER A 149 4.98 -21.51 8.85
C SER A 149 5.83 -20.42 8.20
N LEU A 150 7.07 -20.25 8.67
CA LEU A 150 8.07 -19.38 8.04
C LEU A 150 9.09 -20.22 7.28
N GLN A 151 9.42 -19.81 6.06
CA GLN A 151 10.43 -20.46 5.25
C GLN A 151 11.44 -19.45 4.72
N THR A 152 12.72 -19.84 4.72
CA THR A 152 13.76 -19.21 3.92
C THR A 152 13.87 -19.96 2.59
N THR A 153 13.87 -19.21 1.49
CA THR A 153 14.04 -19.78 0.15
C THR A 153 15.46 -19.60 -0.32
N GLU A 154 16.10 -20.69 -0.75
CA GLU A 154 17.47 -20.67 -1.26
C GLU A 154 17.61 -19.65 -2.41
N GLY A 155 18.63 -18.79 -2.31
CA GLY A 155 18.89 -17.72 -3.28
C GLY A 155 17.99 -16.47 -3.18
N HIS A 156 17.04 -16.41 -2.25
CA HIS A 156 16.15 -15.25 -2.07
C HIS A 156 16.31 -14.63 -0.68
N LYS A 157 16.46 -13.30 -0.65
CA LYS A 157 16.61 -12.55 0.61
C LYS A 157 15.26 -12.40 1.33
N GLY A 158 15.21 -12.75 2.61
CA GLY A 158 14.05 -12.57 3.50
C GLY A 158 13.29 -13.87 3.79
N LEU A 159 12.23 -13.75 4.60
CA LEU A 159 11.39 -14.87 5.02
C LEU A 159 10.01 -14.79 4.34
N PHE A 160 9.45 -15.97 4.07
CA PHE A 160 8.18 -16.14 3.39
C PHE A 160 7.20 -16.92 4.24
N ILE A 161 5.92 -16.57 4.15
CA ILE A 161 4.82 -17.29 4.79
C ILE A 161 4.47 -18.51 3.95
N VAL A 162 4.50 -19.69 4.55
CA VAL A 162 4.10 -20.97 3.92
C VAL A 162 3.19 -21.79 4.85
N ASP A 163 2.67 -22.92 4.37
CA ASP A 163 1.78 -23.82 5.11
C ASP A 163 0.63 -23.10 5.83
N LEU A 164 0.02 -22.15 5.13
CA LEU A 164 -1.07 -21.34 5.68
C LEU A 164 -2.31 -22.22 5.91
N SER A 165 -2.77 -22.29 7.15
CA SER A 165 -4.03 -22.91 7.52
C SER A 165 -5.20 -22.06 7.03
N SER A 166 -6.06 -22.59 6.17
CA SER A 166 -7.19 -21.86 5.57
C SER A 166 -8.15 -21.25 6.62
N GLU A 167 -8.32 -21.93 7.76
CA GLU A 167 -9.16 -21.47 8.87
C GLU A 167 -8.37 -20.79 10.01
N GLY A 168 -7.06 -20.60 9.83
CA GLY A 168 -6.18 -20.05 10.86
C GLY A 168 -6.26 -18.52 10.96
N ALA A 169 -5.80 -17.99 12.09
CA ALA A 169 -5.76 -16.54 12.36
C ALA A 169 -5.09 -15.73 11.23
N ALA A 170 -3.97 -16.23 10.67
CA ALA A 170 -3.27 -15.56 9.60
C ALA A 170 -4.12 -15.43 8.32
N ALA A 171 -4.82 -16.51 7.92
CA ALA A 171 -5.71 -16.48 6.76
C ALA A 171 -6.87 -15.49 6.96
N LYS A 172 -7.48 -15.48 8.15
CA LYS A 172 -8.54 -14.51 8.52
C LYS A 172 -8.04 -13.06 8.50
N ALA A 173 -6.77 -12.83 8.83
CA ALA A 173 -6.12 -11.52 8.75
C ALA A 173 -5.71 -11.11 7.31
N GLY A 174 -5.98 -11.96 6.31
CA GLY A 174 -5.68 -11.69 4.90
C GLY A 174 -4.23 -11.96 4.50
N VAL A 175 -3.47 -12.70 5.31
CA VAL A 175 -2.16 -13.25 4.94
C VAL A 175 -2.34 -14.27 3.81
N GLN A 176 -1.42 -14.30 2.86
CA GLN A 176 -1.44 -15.25 1.75
C GLN A 176 -0.20 -16.12 1.75
N ASN A 177 -0.34 -17.33 1.22
CA ASN A 177 0.80 -18.22 1.01
C ASN A 177 1.78 -17.57 0.03
N ASN A 178 3.08 -17.73 0.32
CA ASN A 178 4.20 -17.07 -0.37
C ASN A 178 4.28 -15.55 -0.20
N ASP A 179 3.58 -14.97 0.79
CA ASP A 179 3.83 -13.59 1.18
C ASP A 179 5.24 -13.43 1.75
N ARG A 180 5.97 -12.44 1.27
CA ARG A 180 7.26 -12.03 1.82
C ARG A 180 7.02 -11.15 3.04
N LEU A 181 7.67 -11.50 4.16
CA LEU A 181 7.59 -10.77 5.41
C LEU A 181 8.59 -9.61 5.42
N ILE A 182 8.08 -8.38 5.51
CA ILE A 182 8.88 -7.15 5.47
C ILE A 182 9.06 -6.58 6.88
N GLU A 183 7.98 -6.46 7.65
CA GLU A 183 8.03 -5.93 9.02
C GLU A 183 7.21 -6.78 10.00
N ILE A 184 7.66 -6.81 11.26
CA ILE A 184 6.89 -7.27 12.43
C ILE A 184 6.76 -6.10 13.41
N ASN A 185 5.53 -5.73 13.76
CA ASN A 185 5.21 -4.65 14.69
C ASN A 185 5.97 -3.33 14.38
N GLY A 186 5.98 -2.97 13.09
CA GLY A 186 6.62 -1.76 12.57
C GLY A 186 8.15 -1.80 12.52
N LYS A 187 8.78 -2.95 12.73
CA LYS A 187 10.23 -3.15 12.60
C LYS A 187 10.56 -4.00 11.38
N ASN A 188 11.44 -3.52 10.51
CA ASN A 188 11.92 -4.29 9.36
C ASN A 188 12.66 -5.55 9.82
N VAL A 189 12.42 -6.67 9.14
CA VAL A 189 13.00 -7.99 9.45
C VAL A 189 13.65 -8.65 8.22
N GLU A 190 13.86 -7.92 7.12
CA GLU A 190 14.37 -8.51 5.87
C GLU A 190 15.84 -8.95 5.96
N SER A 191 16.58 -8.44 6.94
CA SER A 191 17.95 -8.82 7.27
C SER A 191 18.06 -9.82 8.42
N ASP A 192 16.95 -10.14 9.08
CA ASP A 192 16.97 -10.99 10.27
C ASP A 192 17.10 -12.47 9.90
N THR A 193 17.76 -13.23 10.78
CA THR A 193 17.80 -14.70 10.72
C THR A 193 16.42 -15.30 10.99
N HIS A 194 16.24 -16.57 10.60
CA HIS A 194 14.99 -17.29 10.86
C HIS A 194 14.65 -17.30 12.36
N GLU A 195 15.64 -17.53 13.21
CA GLU A 195 15.51 -17.58 14.66
C GLU A 195 15.08 -16.24 15.25
N GLU A 196 15.71 -15.13 14.82
CA GLU A 196 15.35 -13.77 15.28
C GLU A 196 13.91 -13.39 14.94
N VAL A 197 13.44 -13.76 13.74
CA VAL A 197 12.07 -13.50 13.32
C VAL A 197 11.09 -14.34 14.13
N VAL A 198 11.38 -15.62 14.35
CA VAL A 198 10.57 -16.50 15.20
C VAL A 198 10.49 -15.95 16.63
N GLU A 199 11.59 -15.44 17.18
CA GLU A 199 11.58 -14.79 18.49
C GLU A 199 10.69 -13.56 18.52
N LYS A 200 10.73 -12.70 17.49
CA LYS A 200 9.88 -11.50 17.42
C LYS A 200 8.40 -11.85 17.35
N VAL A 201 8.03 -12.89 16.58
CA VAL A 201 6.64 -13.39 16.55
C VAL A 201 6.24 -13.93 17.92
N LYS A 202 7.10 -14.71 18.60
CA LYS A 202 6.82 -15.25 19.95
C LYS A 202 6.69 -14.15 21.01
N LYS A 203 7.51 -13.10 20.93
CA LYS A 203 7.47 -11.92 21.82
C LYS A 203 6.22 -11.07 21.64
N SER A 204 5.48 -11.23 20.54
CA SER A 204 4.24 -10.47 20.25
C SER A 204 3.01 -11.02 21.02
N GLU A 205 3.20 -11.99 21.91
CA GLU A 205 2.16 -12.61 22.75
C GLU A 205 0.92 -13.04 21.95
N ASN A 206 -0.18 -12.29 22.07
CA ASN A 206 -1.50 -12.59 21.50
C ASN A 206 -1.79 -11.83 20.20
N HIS A 207 -1.03 -10.79 19.86
CA HIS A 207 -1.33 -9.92 18.72
C HIS A 207 -0.06 -9.56 17.96
N VAL A 208 -0.05 -9.77 16.65
CA VAL A 208 1.09 -9.40 15.81
C VAL A 208 0.64 -8.66 14.56
N MET A 209 1.37 -7.60 14.21
CA MET A 209 1.17 -6.86 12.98
C MET A 209 2.26 -7.24 11.99
N PHE A 210 1.88 -7.69 10.80
CA PHE A 210 2.80 -7.93 9.70
C PHE A 210 2.63 -6.93 8.57
N LEU A 211 3.74 -6.44 8.05
CA LEU A 211 3.79 -5.85 6.71
C LEU A 211 4.23 -6.95 5.73
N LEU A 212 3.34 -7.28 4.80
CA LEU A 212 3.53 -8.37 3.85
C LEU A 212 3.50 -7.86 2.41
N SER A 213 4.30 -8.48 1.56
CA SER A 213 4.28 -8.26 0.11
C SER A 213 4.07 -9.59 -0.60
N ASN A 214 3.02 -9.70 -1.39
CA ASN A 214 2.86 -10.84 -2.29
C ASN A 214 3.85 -10.72 -3.46
N GLU A 215 3.92 -11.78 -4.29
CA GLU A 215 4.83 -11.83 -5.44
C GLU A 215 4.61 -10.70 -6.46
N GLU A 216 3.35 -10.33 -6.72
CA GLU A 216 3.01 -9.26 -7.67
C GLU A 216 3.50 -7.89 -7.18
N THR A 217 3.25 -7.58 -5.92
CA THR A 217 3.71 -6.38 -5.25
C THR A 217 5.24 -6.38 -5.15
N ASP A 218 5.89 -7.47 -4.72
CA ASP A 218 7.35 -7.53 -4.58
C ASP A 218 8.03 -7.34 -5.94
N HIS A 219 7.52 -7.99 -6.99
CA HIS A 219 8.01 -7.82 -8.35
C HIS A 219 7.81 -6.39 -8.86
N TYR A 220 6.62 -5.80 -8.64
CA TYR A 220 6.36 -4.41 -9.02
C TYR A 220 7.35 -3.47 -8.34
N TYR A 221 7.46 -3.53 -7.01
CA TYR A 221 8.35 -2.66 -6.23
C TYR A 221 9.82 -2.86 -6.62
N ARG A 222 10.27 -4.11 -6.79
CA ARG A 222 11.63 -4.41 -7.25
C ARG A 222 11.88 -3.87 -8.66
N SER A 223 10.93 -4.03 -9.59
CA SER A 223 11.07 -3.54 -10.98
C SER A 223 11.12 -2.01 -11.05
N GLN A 224 10.36 -1.34 -10.18
CA GLN A 224 10.31 0.12 -10.07
C GLN A 224 11.38 0.69 -9.12
N LYS A 225 12.19 -0.16 -8.49
CA LYS A 225 13.16 0.19 -7.43
C LYS A 225 12.54 0.97 -6.27
N MET A 226 11.27 0.68 -5.96
CA MET A 226 10.55 1.25 -4.82
C MET A 226 10.80 0.42 -3.57
N VAL A 227 10.73 1.08 -2.40
CA VAL A 227 10.87 0.45 -1.09
C VAL A 227 9.50 -0.01 -0.60
N LEU A 228 9.42 -1.24 -0.08
CA LEU A 228 8.24 -1.73 0.62
C LEU A 228 8.24 -1.15 2.03
N SER A 229 7.20 -0.40 2.38
CA SER A 229 7.03 0.14 3.72
C SER A 229 5.55 0.31 4.09
N LYS A 230 5.29 0.49 5.38
CA LYS A 230 3.95 0.71 5.95
C LYS A 230 3.28 1.98 5.41
N GLU A 231 4.05 2.99 4.99
CA GLU A 231 3.53 4.23 4.39
C GLU A 231 2.84 3.95 3.05
N ASN A 232 3.29 2.94 2.30
CA ASN A 232 2.73 2.54 1.00
C ASN A 232 1.72 1.39 1.12
N ALA A 233 1.50 0.87 2.34
CA ALA A 233 0.64 -0.27 2.57
C ALA A 233 -0.85 0.06 2.43
N SER A 234 -1.59 -0.91 1.89
CA SER A 234 -3.03 -0.97 2.01
C SER A 234 -3.41 -1.26 3.45
N LEU A 235 -4.30 -0.43 3.99
CA LEU A 235 -4.85 -0.57 5.34
C LEU A 235 -6.23 -1.26 5.35
N ARG A 236 -6.69 -1.74 4.18
CA ARG A 236 -8.06 -2.25 4.00
C ARG A 236 -8.37 -3.51 4.82
N LEU A 237 -7.34 -4.30 5.11
CA LEU A 237 -7.45 -5.56 5.86
C LEU A 237 -7.42 -5.37 7.38
N LEU A 238 -7.16 -4.15 7.87
CA LEU A 238 -7.19 -3.90 9.30
C LEU A 238 -8.63 -4.03 9.84
N PRO A 239 -8.85 -4.88 10.87
CA PRO A 239 -10.20 -5.15 11.37
C PRO A 239 -10.79 -3.99 12.16
N LEU A 240 -9.95 -3.19 12.81
CA LEU A 240 -10.37 -2.03 13.60
C LEU A 240 -10.17 -0.74 12.80
N LYS A 241 -11.19 0.12 12.78
CA LYS A 241 -11.23 1.32 11.93
C LYS A 241 -11.48 2.57 12.77
N PRO A 242 -10.80 3.68 12.49
CA PRO A 242 -11.14 4.98 13.05
C PRO A 242 -12.58 5.36 12.73
N ARG A 243 -13.21 6.07 13.65
CA ARG A 243 -14.60 6.53 13.52
C ARG A 243 -14.59 8.03 13.25
N LEU A 244 -15.26 8.43 12.17
CA LEU A 244 -15.50 9.84 11.88
C LEU A 244 -16.82 10.24 12.54
N VAL A 245 -16.75 11.15 13.50
CA VAL A 245 -17.89 11.64 14.27
C VAL A 245 -18.18 13.08 13.87
N GLU A 246 -19.32 13.31 13.24
CA GLU A 246 -19.80 14.64 12.91
C GLU A 246 -20.81 15.12 13.95
N THR A 247 -20.48 16.17 14.69
CA THR A 247 -21.35 16.71 15.73
C THR A 247 -21.67 18.18 15.50
N GLN A 248 -22.90 18.57 15.84
CA GLN A 248 -23.38 19.94 15.74
C GLN A 248 -23.50 20.54 17.14
N LYS A 249 -23.19 21.83 17.25
CA LYS A 249 -23.23 22.54 18.51
C LYS A 249 -24.69 22.74 18.95
N GLY A 250 -25.06 22.17 20.09
CA GLY A 250 -26.35 22.40 20.73
C GLY A 250 -26.35 23.68 21.57
N LYS A 251 -27.49 23.96 22.22
CA LYS A 251 -27.65 25.11 23.14
C LYS A 251 -26.60 25.12 24.27
N ASN A 252 -26.17 23.94 24.71
CA ASN A 252 -25.19 23.75 25.79
C ASN A 252 -23.82 23.29 25.27
N GLY A 253 -23.50 23.56 24.00
CA GLY A 253 -22.27 23.08 23.36
C GLY A 253 -22.42 21.68 22.75
N TYR A 254 -21.30 20.96 22.63
CA TYR A 254 -21.27 19.64 21.99
C TYR A 254 -21.67 18.49 22.94
N GLY A 255 -21.51 18.67 24.27
CA GLY A 255 -21.83 17.68 25.30
C GLY A 255 -20.76 16.61 25.52
N PHE A 256 -19.49 17.01 25.51
CA PHE A 256 -18.35 16.20 25.91
C PHE A 256 -17.25 17.09 26.48
N TYR A 257 -16.34 16.49 27.25
CA TYR A 257 -15.11 17.11 27.73
C TYR A 257 -13.90 16.53 27.00
N LEU A 258 -12.88 17.36 26.79
CA LEU A 258 -11.59 16.92 26.26
C LEU A 258 -10.55 17.00 27.37
N ARG A 259 -9.78 15.93 27.54
CA ARG A 259 -8.67 15.88 28.51
C ARG A 259 -7.40 15.42 27.81
N MET A 260 -6.26 16.02 28.15
CA MET A 260 -4.96 15.50 27.74
C MET A 260 -4.44 14.53 28.81
N GLU A 261 -4.11 13.31 28.42
CA GLU A 261 -3.49 12.32 29.30
C GLU A 261 -2.01 12.66 29.50
N GLN A 262 -1.59 12.80 30.77
CA GLN A 262 -0.25 13.30 31.10
C GLN A 262 0.89 12.35 30.68
N ASN A 263 0.61 11.04 30.67
CA ASN A 263 1.64 10.03 30.40
C ASN A 263 1.86 9.81 28.91
N THR A 264 0.81 9.95 28.09
CA THR A 264 0.87 9.66 26.64
C THR A 264 0.82 10.91 25.77
N GLY A 265 0.33 12.04 26.31
CA GLY A 265 0.01 13.23 25.52
C GLY A 265 -1.25 13.08 24.67
N ASP A 266 -1.98 11.95 24.81
CA ASP A 266 -3.18 11.69 24.02
C ASP A 266 -4.34 12.58 24.47
N HIS A 267 -5.12 13.04 23.51
CA HIS A 267 -6.33 13.82 23.75
C HIS A 267 -7.52 12.86 23.84
N VAL A 268 -8.15 12.76 25.00
CA VAL A 268 -9.18 11.75 25.28
C VAL A 268 -10.51 12.44 25.56
N ILE A 269 -11.56 11.93 24.94
CA ILE A 269 -12.95 12.32 25.18
C ILE A 269 -13.40 11.76 26.54
N LYS A 270 -14.02 12.60 27.36
CA LYS A 270 -14.56 12.26 28.68
C LYS A 270 -15.95 12.85 28.84
N ASP A 271 -16.71 12.27 29.77
CA ASP A 271 -17.98 12.79 30.26
C ASP A 271 -18.92 13.17 29.11
N VAL A 272 -19.18 12.21 28.20
CA VAL A 272 -20.12 12.37 27.10
C VAL A 272 -21.54 12.35 27.66
N ASP A 273 -22.18 13.52 27.64
CA ASP A 273 -23.51 13.71 28.21
C ASP A 273 -24.57 12.88 27.49
N SER A 274 -25.40 12.15 28.25
CA SER A 274 -26.50 11.37 27.68
C SER A 274 -27.49 12.26 26.92
N GLY A 275 -27.78 11.90 25.67
CA GLY A 275 -28.71 12.64 24.80
C GLY A 275 -28.13 13.91 24.15
N SER A 276 -26.87 14.23 24.42
CA SER A 276 -26.15 15.34 23.79
C SER A 276 -25.93 15.15 22.29
N PRO A 277 -25.59 16.23 21.55
CA PRO A 277 -25.19 16.10 20.15
C PRO A 277 -24.02 15.13 19.94
N ALA A 278 -23.00 15.17 20.80
CA ALA A 278 -21.85 14.26 20.74
C ALA A 278 -22.25 12.79 20.92
N ALA A 279 -23.07 12.48 21.93
CA ALA A 279 -23.57 11.12 22.15
C ALA A 279 -24.38 10.61 20.95
N LYS A 280 -25.27 11.45 20.40
CA LYS A 280 -26.08 11.12 19.21
C LYS A 280 -25.25 10.93 17.95
N ALA A 281 -24.13 11.65 17.83
CA ALA A 281 -23.17 11.49 16.74
C ALA A 281 -22.29 10.23 16.89
N GLY A 282 -22.41 9.51 18.02
CA GLY A 282 -21.67 8.28 18.29
C GLY A 282 -20.31 8.50 18.95
N LEU A 283 -20.03 9.69 19.48
CA LEU A 283 -18.86 9.91 20.33
C LEU A 283 -19.01 9.12 21.64
N ARG A 284 -17.93 8.52 22.14
CA ARG A 284 -17.94 7.67 23.34
C ARG A 284 -16.90 8.15 24.34
N ASP A 285 -17.17 7.88 25.61
CA ASP A 285 -16.18 8.06 26.66
C ASP A 285 -14.94 7.21 26.39
N ASN A 286 -13.77 7.81 26.62
CA ASN A 286 -12.45 7.25 26.39
C ASN A 286 -12.05 7.09 24.91
N ASP A 287 -12.79 7.70 23.98
CA ASP A 287 -12.31 7.88 22.62
C ASP A 287 -11.04 8.74 22.62
N ILE A 288 -10.02 8.31 21.88
CA ILE A 288 -8.79 9.05 21.64
C ILE A 288 -8.97 9.86 20.36
N LEU A 289 -8.72 11.16 20.44
CA LEU A 289 -8.88 12.11 19.36
C LEU A 289 -7.63 12.12 18.46
N VAL A 290 -7.84 11.77 17.18
CA VAL A 290 -6.80 11.65 16.16
C VAL A 290 -6.76 12.89 15.26
N ALA A 291 -7.93 13.42 14.87
CA ALA A 291 -8.03 14.61 14.04
C ALA A 291 -9.28 15.45 14.33
N VAL A 292 -9.19 16.74 14.06
CA VAL A 292 -10.29 17.71 14.14
C VAL A 292 -10.43 18.40 12.79
N ASN A 293 -11.62 18.37 12.21
CA ASN A 293 -11.95 18.97 10.91
C ASN A 293 -11.00 18.57 9.77
N GLY A 294 -10.53 17.31 9.78
CA GLY A 294 -9.59 16.78 8.78
C GLY A 294 -8.13 17.09 9.07
N GLU A 295 -7.80 17.78 10.15
CA GLU A 295 -6.42 18.07 10.56
C GLU A 295 -6.00 17.19 11.75
N GLN A 296 -4.87 16.49 11.60
CA GLN A 296 -4.31 15.63 12.64
C GLN A 296 -3.93 16.44 13.89
N VAL A 297 -4.22 15.89 15.07
CA VAL A 297 -3.96 16.54 16.37
C VAL A 297 -3.01 15.79 17.29
N GLU A 298 -2.53 14.62 16.89
CA GLU A 298 -1.53 13.86 17.62
C GLU A 298 -0.27 14.70 17.89
N GLY A 299 0.20 14.70 19.14
CA GLY A 299 1.35 15.48 19.61
C GLY A 299 1.17 17.00 19.58
N LEU A 300 -0.05 17.53 19.44
CA LEU A 300 -0.33 18.95 19.73
C LEU A 300 -0.53 19.16 21.23
N ASP A 301 -0.35 20.39 21.70
CA ASP A 301 -0.73 20.77 23.05
C ASP A 301 -2.24 20.92 23.19
N HIS A 302 -2.72 20.85 24.43
CA HIS A 302 -4.15 20.88 24.75
C HIS A 302 -4.86 22.15 24.25
N GLU A 303 -4.23 23.31 24.35
CA GLU A 303 -4.84 24.58 23.97
C GLU A 303 -5.04 24.66 22.45
N SER A 304 -4.03 24.23 21.68
CA SER A 304 -4.10 24.12 20.22
C SER A 304 -5.26 23.22 19.75
N VAL A 305 -5.45 22.06 20.38
CA VAL A 305 -6.53 21.14 20.01
C VAL A 305 -7.90 21.73 20.35
N VAL A 306 -8.04 22.34 21.53
CA VAL A 306 -9.27 23.05 21.92
C VAL A 306 -9.57 24.21 20.97
N GLY A 307 -8.55 24.95 20.55
CA GLY A 307 -8.67 26.03 19.56
C GLY A 307 -9.25 25.53 18.24
N LYS A 308 -8.74 24.41 17.72
CA LYS A 308 -9.24 23.77 16.48
C LYS A 308 -10.71 23.36 16.59
N ILE A 309 -11.14 22.80 17.72
CA ILE A 309 -12.55 22.42 17.95
C ILE A 309 -13.44 23.67 18.03
N LYS A 310 -12.96 24.75 18.65
CA LYS A 310 -13.71 26.00 18.83
C LYS A 310 -13.84 26.84 17.57
N GLN A 311 -12.91 26.71 16.62
CA GLN A 311 -12.96 27.42 15.34
C GLN A 311 -14.20 27.05 14.50
N SER A 312 -14.74 25.84 14.72
CA SER A 312 -16.03 25.40 14.21
C SER A 312 -17.20 26.06 14.96
N GLU A 313 -17.81 27.09 14.38
CA GLU A 313 -18.90 27.82 15.05
C GLU A 313 -20.18 26.98 15.25
N ALA A 314 -20.49 26.07 14.31
CA ALA A 314 -21.75 25.30 14.31
C ALA A 314 -21.60 23.78 14.21
N LYS A 315 -20.56 23.28 13.52
CA LYS A 315 -20.33 21.84 13.28
C LYS A 315 -18.85 21.52 13.35
N THR A 316 -18.49 20.44 14.02
CA THR A 316 -17.13 19.91 14.04
C THR A 316 -17.12 18.43 13.66
N THR A 317 -16.05 18.02 12.99
CA THR A 317 -15.81 16.62 12.61
C THR A 317 -14.60 16.11 13.37
N LEU A 318 -14.78 15.03 14.13
CA LEU A 318 -13.74 14.43 14.96
C LEU A 318 -13.41 13.04 14.42
N LEU A 319 -12.13 12.79 14.11
CA LEU A 319 -11.65 11.44 13.87
C LEU A 319 -11.18 10.87 15.20
N VAL A 320 -11.80 9.77 15.64
CA VAL A 320 -11.50 9.15 16.93
C VAL A 320 -11.25 7.66 16.80
N VAL A 321 -10.53 7.10 17.77
CA VAL A 321 -10.30 5.66 17.93
C VAL A 321 -10.56 5.26 19.37
N ASP A 322 -10.99 4.03 19.61
CA ASP A 322 -10.95 3.45 20.97
C ASP A 322 -9.53 2.94 21.29
N LYS A 323 -9.32 2.56 22.55
CA LYS A 323 -8.03 2.08 23.04
C LYS A 323 -7.50 0.84 22.30
N GLU A 324 -8.40 -0.05 21.89
CA GLU A 324 -8.03 -1.28 21.18
C GLU A 324 -7.55 -0.96 19.76
N THR A 325 -8.31 -0.10 19.07
CA THR A 325 -7.96 0.41 17.74
C THR A 325 -6.64 1.17 17.79
N ASP A 326 -6.47 2.08 18.75
CA ASP A 326 -5.20 2.81 18.97
C ASP A 326 -4.01 1.86 19.17
N ALA A 327 -4.17 0.84 20.01
CA ALA A 327 -3.13 -0.16 20.25
C ALA A 327 -2.74 -0.91 18.95
N MET A 328 -3.72 -1.26 18.11
CA MET A 328 -3.47 -1.89 16.81
C MET A 328 -2.64 -0.99 15.87
N TYR A 329 -2.96 0.30 15.78
CA TYR A 329 -2.19 1.25 14.95
C TYR A 329 -0.80 1.54 15.54
N LYS A 330 -0.67 1.63 16.86
CA LYS A 330 0.63 1.76 17.56
C LYS A 330 1.52 0.55 17.35
N LEU A 331 0.98 -0.67 17.29
CA LEU A 331 1.75 -1.87 16.92
C LEU A 331 2.37 -1.76 15.54
N ALA A 332 1.65 -1.20 14.56
CA ALA A 332 2.17 -0.94 13.22
C ALA A 332 3.09 0.30 13.17
N GLN A 333 3.13 1.11 14.23
CA GLN A 333 3.79 2.42 14.26
C GLN A 333 3.33 3.32 13.10
N ILE A 334 2.01 3.40 12.87
CA ILE A 334 1.36 4.32 11.94
C ILE A 334 0.25 5.08 12.66
N SER A 335 -0.05 6.29 12.19
CA SER A 335 -1.19 7.05 12.72
C SER A 335 -2.51 6.47 12.18
N PRO A 336 -3.57 6.38 13.00
CA PRO A 336 -4.90 6.06 12.52
C PRO A 336 -5.42 7.06 11.46
N PHE A 337 -4.89 8.29 11.43
CA PHE A 337 -5.19 9.29 10.40
C PHE A 337 -4.86 8.79 8.98
N SER A 338 -3.83 7.95 8.83
CA SER A 338 -3.45 7.38 7.54
C SER A 338 -4.56 6.53 6.92
N TYR A 339 -5.42 5.91 7.74
CA TYR A 339 -6.59 5.18 7.25
C TYR A 339 -7.59 6.13 6.60
N TYR A 340 -7.90 7.24 7.27
CA TYR A 340 -8.86 8.23 6.80
C TYR A 340 -8.44 8.83 5.45
N TYR A 341 -7.17 9.19 5.29
CA TYR A 341 -6.66 9.73 4.03
C TYR A 341 -6.62 8.68 2.91
N LYS A 342 -6.17 7.44 3.19
CA LYS A 342 -6.11 6.36 2.19
C LYS A 342 -7.48 5.80 1.80
N ALA A 343 -8.47 5.92 2.68
CA ALA A 343 -9.86 5.54 2.39
C ALA A 343 -10.60 6.58 1.53
N GLN A 344 -10.08 7.80 1.41
CA GLN A 344 -10.62 8.84 0.53
C GLN A 344 -10.15 8.74 -0.93
N ASP A 345 -9.18 7.88 -1.23
CA ASP A 345 -8.74 7.63 -2.60
C ASP A 345 -9.85 6.84 -3.33
N PRO A 346 -10.54 7.42 -4.33
CA PRO A 346 -11.62 6.75 -5.03
C PRO A 346 -11.01 5.65 -5.90
N ALA A 347 -10.88 4.45 -5.36
CA ALA A 347 -10.98 3.28 -6.21
C ALA A 347 -12.37 3.33 -6.88
N PRO A 348 -12.47 3.01 -8.19
CA PRO A 348 -13.75 3.05 -8.89
C PRO A 348 -14.77 2.27 -8.06
N ALA A 349 -15.89 2.92 -7.75
CA ALA A 349 -16.96 2.36 -6.95
C ALA A 349 -17.29 0.95 -7.44
N LYS A 350 -16.88 -0.04 -6.64
CA LYS A 350 -17.47 -1.37 -6.63
C LYS A 350 -17.74 -1.69 -5.17
N THR A 351 -18.96 -1.28 -4.80
CA THR A 351 -19.89 -1.97 -3.92
C THR A 351 -19.32 -2.37 -2.56
N GLU A 352 -19.70 -1.58 -1.56
CA GLU A 352 -19.76 -1.98 -0.16
C GLU A 352 -20.18 -3.45 -0.04
N GLU A 353 -19.31 -4.27 0.56
CA GLU A 353 -19.69 -5.57 1.11
C GLU A 353 -20.67 -5.33 2.26
N ARG A 354 -21.94 -5.14 1.90
CA ARG A 354 -23.05 -5.45 2.77
C ARG A 354 -23.27 -6.95 2.67
N VAL A 355 -23.23 -7.60 3.83
CA VAL A 355 -23.75 -8.96 4.02
C VAL A 355 -25.23 -8.93 3.63
N GLU A 356 -25.53 -9.26 2.37
CA GLU A 356 -26.88 -9.57 1.93
C GLU A 356 -26.94 -11.06 1.60
N LEU A 357 -27.74 -11.74 2.41
CA LEU A 357 -28.18 -13.10 2.24
C LEU A 357 -28.77 -13.28 0.82
N HIS A 358 -28.20 -14.21 0.04
CA HIS A 358 -28.76 -14.81 -1.18
C HIS A 358 -29.33 -13.87 -2.27
N THR A 359 -28.60 -13.77 -3.38
CA THR A 359 -29.03 -14.43 -4.63
C THR A 359 -27.86 -14.52 -5.60
N GLU A 360 -27.49 -15.74 -5.94
CA GLU A 360 -26.53 -16.06 -7.00
C GLU A 360 -26.93 -15.32 -8.29
N ARG A 361 -26.16 -14.29 -8.67
CA ARG A 361 -25.99 -14.04 -10.10
C ARG A 361 -25.22 -15.24 -10.62
N LYS A 362 -25.89 -16.13 -11.34
CA LYS A 362 -25.27 -17.21 -12.12
C LYS A 362 -24.26 -16.61 -13.10
N VAL A 363 -23.05 -16.37 -12.64
CA VAL A 363 -21.90 -16.16 -13.51
C VAL A 363 -21.61 -17.53 -14.08
N ASN A 364 -21.77 -17.66 -15.40
CA ASN A 364 -21.55 -18.91 -16.09
C ASN A 364 -20.05 -19.21 -16.13
N HIS A 365 -19.53 -19.91 -15.11
CA HIS A 365 -18.11 -20.31 -15.01
C HIS A 365 -17.75 -21.47 -15.94
N LYS A 366 -18.44 -21.63 -17.08
CA LYS A 366 -18.27 -22.78 -17.96
C LYS A 366 -16.89 -22.78 -18.63
N PRO A 367 -16.07 -23.83 -18.44
CA PRO A 367 -14.88 -24.04 -19.25
C PRO A 367 -15.25 -24.22 -20.74
N ARG A 368 -14.28 -24.00 -21.62
CA ARG A 368 -14.44 -24.13 -23.08
C ARG A 368 -13.51 -25.21 -23.62
N ILE A 369 -14.07 -26.10 -24.43
CA ILE A 369 -13.28 -27.04 -25.24
C ILE A 369 -13.05 -26.38 -26.60
N CYS A 370 -11.81 -25.98 -26.86
CA CYS A 370 -11.41 -25.31 -28.08
C CYS A 370 -10.69 -26.29 -28.99
N LYS A 371 -11.31 -26.62 -30.14
CA LYS A 371 -10.74 -27.51 -31.16
C LYS A 371 -10.27 -26.69 -32.35
N MET A 372 -9.01 -26.87 -32.75
CA MET A 372 -8.42 -26.10 -33.84
C MET A 372 -7.51 -26.95 -34.73
N VAL A 373 -7.28 -26.45 -35.94
CA VAL A 373 -6.35 -27.01 -36.92
C VAL A 373 -5.21 -26.02 -37.15
N LYS A 374 -3.98 -26.51 -37.25
CA LYS A 374 -2.78 -25.69 -37.43
C LYS A 374 -2.85 -24.92 -38.75
N GLY A 375 -2.70 -23.60 -38.68
CA GLY A 375 -2.61 -22.74 -39.85
C GLY A 375 -1.17 -22.58 -40.35
N PRO A 376 -0.94 -21.81 -41.42
CA PRO A 376 0.40 -21.57 -41.98
C PRO A 376 1.40 -20.97 -40.99
N SER A 377 0.92 -20.26 -39.97
CA SER A 377 1.73 -19.64 -38.91
C SER A 377 1.58 -20.34 -37.55
N GLY A 378 1.14 -21.61 -37.54
CA GLY A 378 0.85 -22.37 -36.32
C GLY A 378 -0.59 -22.20 -35.84
N PHE A 379 -0.83 -22.47 -34.55
CA PHE A 379 -2.17 -22.43 -33.96
C PHE A 379 -2.69 -21.02 -33.63
N GLY A 380 -1.83 -20.00 -33.72
CA GLY A 380 -2.26 -18.59 -33.57
C GLY A 380 -2.47 -18.15 -32.12
N PHE A 381 -1.79 -18.77 -31.15
CA PHE A 381 -1.74 -18.31 -29.76
C PHE A 381 -0.32 -18.41 -29.19
N ARG A 382 0.00 -17.59 -28.18
CA ARG A 382 1.21 -17.74 -27.36
C ARG A 382 0.86 -18.22 -25.95
N LEU A 383 1.65 -19.19 -25.49
CA LEU A 383 1.62 -19.64 -24.11
C LEU A 383 2.53 -18.76 -23.27
N ASN A 384 2.08 -18.50 -22.05
CA ASN A 384 2.88 -17.85 -21.05
C ASN A 384 2.79 -18.62 -19.74
N MET A 385 3.89 -18.59 -19.00
CA MET A 385 3.98 -19.11 -17.64
C MET A 385 4.46 -17.99 -16.75
N ILE A 386 3.72 -17.73 -15.68
CA ILE A 386 4.24 -16.93 -14.58
C ILE A 386 5.08 -17.86 -13.73
N LYS A 387 6.39 -17.57 -13.61
CA LYS A 387 7.28 -18.30 -12.69
C LYS A 387 6.62 -18.33 -11.30
N ASN A 388 6.57 -19.51 -10.68
CA ASN A 388 6.00 -19.76 -9.35
C ASN A 388 4.47 -19.72 -9.21
N LYS A 389 3.69 -19.69 -10.31
CA LYS A 389 2.24 -19.96 -10.27
C LYS A 389 1.91 -21.27 -10.98
N PRO A 390 1.09 -22.18 -10.40
CA PRO A 390 0.58 -23.33 -11.11
C PRO A 390 -0.43 -22.88 -12.17
N GLY A 391 -0.32 -23.45 -13.36
CA GLY A 391 -1.17 -23.15 -14.52
C GLY A 391 -0.46 -22.29 -15.57
N LEU A 392 -0.64 -22.68 -16.82
CA LEU A 392 -0.29 -21.92 -18.01
C LEU A 392 -1.48 -21.07 -18.44
N PHE A 393 -1.22 -19.94 -19.09
CA PHE A 393 -2.29 -19.14 -19.68
C PHE A 393 -1.91 -18.63 -21.07
N ILE A 394 -2.92 -18.32 -21.84
CA ILE A 394 -2.81 -17.88 -23.23
C ILE A 394 -2.85 -16.36 -23.23
N ASN A 395 -1.79 -15.67 -23.61
CA ASN A 395 -1.71 -14.21 -23.47
C ASN A 395 -1.90 -13.43 -24.77
N GLU A 396 -1.61 -14.04 -25.92
CA GLU A 396 -1.73 -13.39 -27.22
C GLU A 396 -2.32 -14.35 -28.24
N VAL A 397 -3.63 -14.21 -28.45
CA VAL A 397 -4.39 -14.85 -29.51
C VAL A 397 -4.37 -13.93 -30.73
N LYS A 398 -3.98 -14.48 -31.88
CA LYS A 398 -3.96 -13.76 -33.15
C LYS A 398 -5.39 -13.63 -33.67
N ASN A 399 -5.86 -12.38 -33.84
CA ASN A 399 -7.15 -12.09 -34.48
C ASN A 399 -7.31 -12.85 -35.80
N HIS A 400 -8.46 -13.50 -35.96
CA HIS A 400 -8.82 -14.36 -37.09
C HIS A 400 -7.90 -15.57 -37.31
N GLY A 401 -7.09 -15.94 -36.31
CA GLY A 401 -6.26 -17.14 -36.31
C GLY A 401 -7.04 -18.40 -35.89
N PRO A 402 -6.42 -19.60 -35.97
CA PRO A 402 -7.08 -20.85 -35.57
C PRO A 402 -7.54 -20.88 -34.11
N ALA A 403 -6.75 -20.34 -33.17
CA ALA A 403 -7.13 -20.24 -31.76
C ALA A 403 -8.31 -19.28 -31.51
N ASP A 404 -8.32 -18.12 -32.16
CA ASP A 404 -9.42 -17.15 -32.09
C ASP A 404 -10.73 -17.78 -32.61
N THR A 405 -10.67 -18.44 -33.77
CA THR A 405 -11.81 -19.14 -34.39
C THR A 405 -12.32 -20.29 -33.52
N ALA A 406 -11.44 -20.92 -32.73
CA ALA A 406 -11.78 -21.98 -31.79
C ALA A 406 -12.33 -21.47 -30.46
N GLY A 407 -12.45 -20.15 -30.27
CA GLY A 407 -13.03 -19.53 -29.08
C GLY A 407 -12.05 -19.38 -27.92
N ILE A 408 -10.74 -19.33 -28.18
CA ILE A 408 -9.72 -19.03 -27.17
C ILE A 408 -9.61 -17.52 -27.01
N GLU A 409 -9.63 -17.07 -25.76
CA GLU A 409 -9.53 -15.66 -25.41
C GLU A 409 -8.17 -15.34 -24.76
N ASN A 410 -7.76 -14.08 -24.83
CA ASN A 410 -6.58 -13.61 -24.09
C ASN A 410 -6.82 -13.74 -22.58
N ASN A 411 -5.81 -14.26 -21.88
CA ASN A 411 -5.77 -14.60 -20.46
C ASN A 411 -6.57 -15.85 -20.06
N ASP A 412 -6.91 -16.70 -21.03
CA ASP A 412 -7.46 -18.01 -20.73
C ASP A 412 -6.44 -18.91 -20.04
N PHE A 413 -6.86 -19.54 -18.94
CA PHE A 413 -6.10 -20.58 -18.26
C PHE A 413 -6.19 -21.89 -19.02
N LEU A 414 -5.04 -22.48 -19.27
CA LEU A 414 -4.92 -23.79 -19.92
C LEU A 414 -5.03 -24.90 -18.87
N VAL A 415 -6.05 -25.71 -19.00
CA VAL A 415 -6.39 -26.80 -18.07
C VAL A 415 -5.96 -28.14 -18.63
N GLU A 416 -6.30 -28.42 -19.90
CA GLU A 416 -5.95 -29.67 -20.58
C GLU A 416 -5.41 -29.42 -21.99
N VAL A 417 -4.48 -30.28 -22.42
CA VAL A 417 -4.02 -30.41 -23.81
C VAL A 417 -4.35 -31.82 -24.29
N ASN A 418 -5.18 -31.95 -25.32
CA ASN A 418 -5.65 -33.21 -25.89
C ASN A 418 -6.18 -34.20 -24.85
N GLY A 419 -6.91 -33.69 -23.84
CA GLY A 419 -7.51 -34.49 -22.77
C GLY A 419 -6.56 -34.85 -21.61
N VAL A 420 -5.33 -34.35 -21.62
CA VAL A 420 -4.37 -34.51 -20.51
C VAL A 420 -4.34 -33.23 -19.68
N ASN A 421 -4.57 -33.34 -18.37
CA ASN A 421 -4.47 -32.21 -17.44
C ASN A 421 -3.02 -31.69 -17.36
N VAL A 422 -2.83 -30.39 -17.53
CA VAL A 422 -1.51 -29.74 -17.58
C VAL A 422 -1.33 -28.63 -16.54
N ILE A 423 -2.26 -28.48 -15.59
CA ILE A 423 -2.24 -27.36 -14.61
C ILE A 423 -0.92 -27.32 -13.81
N ASN A 424 -0.39 -28.50 -13.45
CA ASN A 424 0.83 -28.63 -12.65
C ASN A 424 2.05 -29.07 -13.49
N GLU A 425 1.96 -29.04 -14.81
CA GLU A 425 3.07 -29.42 -15.68
C GLU A 425 4.00 -28.23 -15.98
N SER A 426 5.29 -28.52 -16.21
CA SER A 426 6.27 -27.50 -16.58
C SER A 426 6.00 -26.96 -17.99
N TYR A 427 6.41 -25.71 -18.23
CA TYR A 427 6.24 -25.03 -19.52
C TYR A 427 6.73 -25.90 -20.70
N ASP A 428 7.93 -26.44 -20.58
CA ASP A 428 8.56 -27.25 -21.63
C ASP A 428 7.78 -28.53 -21.94
N LYS A 429 7.21 -29.19 -20.92
CA LYS A 429 6.39 -30.39 -21.11
C LYS A 429 5.10 -30.07 -21.85
N VAL A 430 4.47 -28.95 -21.53
CA VAL A 430 3.21 -28.54 -22.17
C VAL A 430 3.44 -28.05 -23.59
N VAL A 431 4.55 -27.33 -23.84
CA VAL A 431 4.98 -26.97 -25.19
C VAL A 431 5.25 -28.24 -26.04
N ALA A 432 5.95 -29.23 -25.48
CA ALA A 432 6.18 -30.51 -26.17
C ALA A 432 4.86 -31.20 -26.53
N ARG A 433 3.91 -31.30 -25.59
CA ARG A 433 2.56 -31.87 -25.86
C ARG A 433 1.81 -31.17 -26.99
N ILE A 434 1.92 -29.84 -27.08
CA ILE A 434 1.29 -29.06 -28.15
C ILE A 434 2.02 -29.28 -29.47
N GLN A 435 3.34 -29.40 -29.47
CA GLN A 435 4.12 -29.69 -30.68
C GLN A 435 3.85 -31.11 -31.21
N ASP A 436 3.70 -32.08 -30.31
CA ASP A 436 3.41 -33.49 -30.62
C ASP A 436 1.97 -33.70 -31.11
N SER A 437 1.09 -32.70 -30.96
CA SER A 437 -0.31 -32.77 -31.42
C SER A 437 -0.46 -32.76 -32.95
N GLY A 438 0.62 -32.48 -33.70
CA GLY A 438 0.59 -32.40 -35.16
C GLY A 438 -0.25 -31.22 -35.64
N ASP A 439 -1.20 -31.50 -36.53
CA ASP A 439 -2.05 -30.46 -37.13
C ASP A 439 -3.36 -30.21 -36.37
N ARG A 440 -3.71 -31.03 -35.36
CA ARG A 440 -4.99 -30.93 -34.64
C ARG A 440 -4.76 -30.80 -33.15
N LEU A 441 -5.33 -29.75 -32.55
CA LEU A 441 -5.17 -29.46 -31.13
C LEU A 441 -6.54 -29.26 -30.48
N THR A 442 -6.75 -29.92 -29.35
CA THR A 442 -7.92 -29.72 -28.47
C THR A 442 -7.43 -29.20 -27.13
N LEU A 443 -7.88 -28.02 -26.72
CA LEU A 443 -7.56 -27.43 -25.43
C LEU A 443 -8.81 -27.34 -24.56
N LEU A 444 -8.69 -27.64 -23.27
CA LEU A 444 -9.66 -27.21 -22.27
C LEU A 444 -9.13 -25.91 -21.65
N VAL A 445 -9.88 -24.83 -21.81
CA VAL A 445 -9.52 -23.52 -21.27
C VAL A 445 -10.64 -22.95 -20.40
N CYS A 446 -10.32 -22.04 -19.49
CA CYS A 446 -11.32 -21.30 -18.75
C CYS A 446 -10.87 -19.86 -18.48
N SER A 447 -11.82 -18.96 -18.31
CA SER A 447 -11.51 -17.57 -17.97
C SER A 447 -10.82 -17.50 -16.60
N LYS A 448 -10.08 -16.42 -16.36
CA LYS A 448 -9.46 -16.14 -15.06
C LYS A 448 -10.46 -16.19 -13.89
N ASP A 449 -11.69 -15.73 -14.10
CA ASP A 449 -12.73 -15.73 -13.08
C ASP A 449 -13.29 -17.13 -12.83
N ALA A 450 -13.46 -17.95 -13.87
CA ALA A 450 -13.83 -19.36 -13.74
C ALA A 450 -12.72 -20.16 -13.05
N TYR A 451 -11.46 -19.95 -13.43
CA TYR A 451 -10.31 -20.60 -12.79
C TYR A 451 -10.25 -20.27 -11.29
N LYS A 452 -10.38 -18.98 -10.93
CA LYS A 452 -10.41 -18.56 -9.52
C LYS A 452 -11.61 -19.13 -8.76
N TYR A 453 -12.79 -19.16 -9.38
CA TYR A 453 -13.99 -19.73 -8.79
C TYR A 453 -13.78 -21.21 -8.44
N PHE A 454 -13.34 -22.01 -9.41
CA PHE A 454 -13.13 -23.44 -9.21
C PHE A 454 -11.99 -23.74 -8.22
N GLN A 455 -10.88 -23.00 -8.29
CA GLN A 455 -9.78 -23.12 -7.31
C GLN A 455 -10.23 -22.75 -5.90
N GLY A 456 -10.99 -21.65 -5.74
CA GLY A 456 -11.50 -21.21 -4.44
C GLY A 456 -12.52 -22.17 -3.82
N GLN A 457 -13.22 -22.96 -4.64
CA GLN A 457 -14.17 -23.98 -4.20
C GLN A 457 -13.56 -25.40 -4.19
N ASN A 458 -12.28 -25.53 -4.53
CA ASN A 458 -11.58 -26.81 -4.69
C ASN A 458 -12.29 -27.80 -5.65
N ILE A 459 -12.91 -27.27 -6.70
CA ILE A 459 -13.59 -28.04 -7.75
C ILE A 459 -12.59 -28.30 -8.89
N PRO A 460 -12.34 -29.55 -9.29
CA PRO A 460 -11.48 -29.84 -10.44
C PRO A 460 -12.16 -29.41 -11.73
N ILE A 461 -11.43 -28.70 -12.58
CA ILE A 461 -11.92 -28.26 -13.89
C ILE A 461 -11.76 -29.41 -14.88
N THR A 462 -12.85 -29.92 -15.43
CA THR A 462 -12.87 -31.07 -16.35
C THR A 462 -13.62 -30.79 -17.63
N ALA A 463 -13.32 -31.52 -18.70
CA ALA A 463 -13.99 -31.40 -19.99
C ALA A 463 -15.52 -31.58 -19.92
N SER A 464 -16.03 -32.41 -19.00
CA SER A 464 -17.47 -32.62 -18.78
C SER A 464 -18.22 -31.36 -18.32
N MET A 465 -17.52 -30.36 -17.80
CA MET A 465 -18.12 -29.08 -17.40
C MET A 465 -18.34 -28.15 -18.59
N ALA A 466 -17.78 -28.46 -19.77
CA ALA A 466 -17.90 -27.66 -20.99
C ALA A 466 -19.12 -28.04 -21.86
N GLU A 467 -19.84 -29.12 -21.50
CA GLU A 467 -21.03 -29.62 -22.23
C GLU A 467 -22.31 -28.84 -21.93
#